data_AF-A0A196LID6-F1
#
_entry.id   AF-A0A196LID6-F1
#
_cell.length_a   1.000
_cell.length_b   1.000
_cell.length_c   1.000
_cell.angle_alpha   90.00
_cell.angle_beta   90.00
_cell.angle_gamma   90.00
#
_symmetry.space_group_name_H-M   'P 1'
#
loop_
_entity.id
_entity.type
_entity.pdbx_description
1 polymer ?
#
loop_
_entity_poly.entity_id
_entity_poly.type
_entity_poly.pdbx_seq_one_letter_code
_entity_poly.pdbx_strand_id
1 'polypeptide(L)'
;MRIRVEHEPLAQSIAALADSARCIRALLDDLDAEIAGLDGLWAGRAREAYERAQRKWTACAAAMQSALTDAAIAAARAQARTREAEARVATLWR
;
A
#
# COMPACT_ATOMS: atom_id res chain seq x y z
N MET A 1 -22.74 27.22 -5.79
CA MET A 1 -21.85 26.58 -4.80
C MET A 1 -21.20 25.37 -5.48
N ARG A 2 -19.86 25.31 -5.58
CA ARG A 2 -19.15 24.22 -6.28
C ARG A 2 -18.30 23.49 -5.24
N ILE A 3 -18.65 22.24 -4.95
CA ILE A 3 -17.86 21.39 -4.04
C ILE A 3 -16.68 20.86 -4.86
N ARG A 4 -15.47 21.40 -4.65
CA ARG A 4 -14.24 20.81 -5.21
C ARG A 4 -13.72 19.79 -4.20
N VAL A 5 -13.71 18.52 -4.57
CA VAL A 5 -13.00 17.47 -3.83
C VAL A 5 -11.74 17.13 -4.63
N GLU A 6 -10.57 17.31 -4.02
CA GLU A 6 -9.27 17.02 -4.65
C GLU A 6 -8.95 15.53 -4.52
N HIS A 7 -9.16 14.77 -5.61
CA HIS A 7 -8.97 13.31 -5.64
C HIS A 7 -7.57 12.87 -6.13
N GLU A 8 -6.85 13.75 -6.82
CA GLU A 8 -5.53 13.46 -7.41
C GLU A 8 -4.40 13.22 -6.37
N PRO A 9 -4.29 14.02 -5.29
CA PRO A 9 -3.22 13.82 -4.29
C PRO A 9 -3.35 12.48 -3.56
N LEU A 10 -4.58 11.98 -3.41
CA LEU A 10 -4.85 10.70 -2.75
C LEU A 10 -4.37 9.52 -3.61
N ALA A 11 -4.63 9.53 -4.92
CA ALA A 11 -4.14 8.50 -5.83
C ALA A 11 -2.60 8.44 -5.86
N GLN A 12 -1.94 9.60 -5.90
CA GLN A 12 -0.48 9.69 -5.85
C GLN A 12 0.09 9.18 -4.52
N SER A 13 -0.55 9.51 -3.40
CA SER A 13 -0.13 9.04 -2.08
C SER A 13 -0.24 7.52 -1.96
N ILE A 14 -1.29 6.93 -2.52
CA ILE A 14 -1.47 5.48 -2.57
C ILE A 14 -0.38 4.80 -3.41
N ALA A 15 -0.06 5.36 -4.58
CA ALA A 15 1.01 4.84 -5.44
C ALA A 15 2.38 4.89 -4.73
N ALA A 16 2.72 5.99 -4.08
CA ALA A 16 3.97 6.14 -3.34
C ALA A 16 4.09 5.14 -2.17
N LEU A 17 2.98 4.87 -1.46
CA LEU A 17 2.96 3.88 -0.38
C LEU A 17 3.09 2.44 -0.90
N ALA A 18 2.50 2.13 -2.06
CA ALA A 18 2.68 0.83 -2.72
C ALA A 18 4.13 0.61 -3.15
N ASP A 19 4.79 1.63 -3.70
CA ASP A 19 6.21 1.57 -4.07
C ASP A 19 7.11 1.36 -2.86
N SER A 20 6.81 2.07 -1.76
CA SER A 20 7.54 1.90 -0.50
C SER A 20 7.40 0.47 0.05
N ALA A 21 6.19 -0.12 -0.03
CA ALA A 21 5.96 -1.51 0.38
C ALA A 21 6.70 -2.52 -0.51
N ARG A 22 6.85 -2.25 -1.81
CA ARG A 22 7.68 -3.09 -2.71
C ARG A 22 9.16 -2.97 -2.38
N CYS A 23 9.66 -1.77 -2.13
CA CYS A 23 11.06 -1.52 -1.79
C CYS A 23 11.46 -2.19 -0.47
N ILE A 24 10.59 -2.09 0.55
CA ILE A 24 10.77 -2.81 1.82
C ILE A 24 10.90 -4.32 1.56
N ARG A 25 10.03 -4.91 0.72
CA ARG A 25 10.07 -6.34 0.41
C ARG A 25 11.39 -6.77 -0.23
N ALA A 26 11.88 -6.00 -1.21
CA ALA A 26 13.15 -6.27 -1.87
C ALA A 26 14.34 -6.23 -0.89
N LEU A 27 14.41 -5.22 -0.01
CA LEU A 27 15.46 -5.13 1.02
C LEU A 27 15.48 -6.34 1.97
N LEU A 28 14.31 -6.94 2.20
CA LEU A 28 14.18 -8.10 3.07
C LEU A 28 14.59 -9.38 2.36
N ASP A 29 14.25 -9.52 1.09
CA ASP A 29 14.70 -10.62 0.23
C ASP A 29 16.24 -10.59 0.06
N ASP A 30 16.84 -9.39 -0.04
CA ASP A 30 18.29 -9.21 -0.07
C ASP A 30 18.93 -9.63 1.26
N LEU A 31 18.33 -9.25 2.40
CA LEU A 31 18.77 -9.68 3.73
C LEU A 31 18.68 -11.21 3.90
N ASP A 32 17.62 -11.85 3.37
CA ASP A 32 17.49 -13.31 3.34
C ASP A 32 18.66 -13.96 2.60
N ALA A 33 19.01 -13.42 1.43
CA ALA A 33 20.10 -13.93 0.61
C ALA A 33 21.47 -13.76 1.29
N GLU A 34 21.73 -12.62 1.94
CA GLU A 34 22.97 -12.42 2.70
C GLU A 34 23.07 -13.36 3.91
N ILE A 35 21.97 -13.58 4.63
CA ILE A 35 21.95 -14.50 5.78
C ILE A 35 22.17 -15.95 5.34
N ALA A 36 21.60 -16.37 4.21
CA ALA A 36 21.83 -17.70 3.65
C ALA A 36 23.32 -17.94 3.30
N GLY A 37 24.06 -16.88 2.95
CA GLY A 37 25.50 -16.94 2.69
C GLY A 37 26.38 -17.02 3.95
N LEU A 38 25.84 -16.75 5.14
CA LEU A 38 26.55 -16.73 6.43
C LEU A 38 26.42 -18.06 7.21
N ASP A 39 26.14 -19.15 6.50
CA ASP A 39 25.84 -20.46 7.08
C ASP A 39 26.97 -20.93 8.02
N GLY A 40 26.64 -21.10 9.31
CA GLY A 40 27.56 -21.51 10.38
C GLY A 40 27.76 -20.50 11.51
N LEU A 41 27.57 -19.19 11.29
CA LEU A 41 27.80 -18.16 12.32
C LEU A 41 26.55 -17.75 13.11
N TRP A 42 25.36 -17.92 12.53
CA TRP A 42 24.07 -17.50 13.10
C TRP A 42 23.15 -18.68 13.42
N ALA A 43 23.59 -19.58 14.31
CA ALA A 43 22.80 -20.77 14.66
C ALA A 43 21.63 -20.49 15.64
N GLY A 44 20.49 -21.16 15.39
CA GLY A 44 19.37 -21.32 16.32
C GLY A 44 18.56 -20.05 16.58
N ARG A 45 18.92 -19.27 17.61
CA ARG A 45 18.09 -18.14 18.07
C ARG A 45 18.10 -16.94 17.13
N ALA A 46 19.19 -16.68 16.42
CA ALA A 46 19.27 -15.60 15.45
C ALA A 46 18.35 -15.87 14.24
N ARG A 47 18.42 -17.09 13.70
CA ARG A 47 17.56 -17.55 12.61
C ARG A 47 16.09 -17.55 12.99
N GLU A 48 15.73 -18.07 14.16
CA GLU A 48 14.34 -18.00 14.62
C GLU A 48 13.83 -16.57 14.84
N ALA A 49 14.66 -15.67 15.38
CA ALA A 49 14.30 -14.27 15.56
C ALA A 49 14.09 -13.57 14.21
N TYR A 50 14.96 -13.86 13.26
CA TYR A 50 14.85 -13.39 11.89
C TYR A 50 13.56 -13.90 11.25
N GLU A 51 13.31 -15.20 11.22
CA GLU A 51 12.10 -15.77 10.61
C GLU A 51 10.81 -15.22 11.23
N ARG A 52 10.80 -14.93 12.54
CA ARG A 52 9.67 -14.26 13.21
C ARG A 52 9.49 -12.83 12.72
N ALA A 53 10.58 -12.07 12.63
CA ALA A 53 10.54 -10.71 12.09
C ALA A 53 10.07 -10.75 10.62
N GLN A 54 10.56 -11.73 9.86
CA GLN A 54 10.21 -11.99 8.48
C GLN A 54 8.73 -12.19 8.25
N ARG A 55 8.14 -13.13 8.97
CA ARG A 55 6.70 -13.34 8.90
C ARG A 55 5.91 -12.09 9.30
N LYS A 56 6.38 -11.36 10.32
CA LYS A 56 5.68 -10.16 10.82
C LYS A 56 5.69 -9.01 9.82
N TRP A 57 6.85 -8.67 9.24
CA TRP A 57 6.91 -7.59 8.25
C TRP A 57 6.21 -7.97 6.95
N THR A 58 6.26 -9.24 6.53
CA THR A 58 5.61 -9.69 5.30
C THR A 58 4.09 -9.61 5.45
N ALA A 59 3.57 -10.02 6.60
CA ALA A 59 2.15 -9.86 6.93
C ALA A 59 1.75 -8.37 6.99
N CYS A 60 2.57 -7.52 7.61
CA CYS A 60 2.30 -6.09 7.72
C CYS A 60 2.29 -5.40 6.34
N ALA A 61 3.26 -5.73 5.48
CA ALA A 61 3.33 -5.22 4.11
C ALA A 61 2.15 -5.69 3.26
N ALA A 62 1.70 -6.95 3.41
CA ALA A 62 0.51 -7.46 2.74
C ALA A 62 -0.77 -6.74 3.21
N ALA A 63 -0.93 -6.54 4.53
CA ALA A 63 -2.06 -5.81 5.09
C ALA A 63 -2.08 -4.35 4.60
N MET A 64 -0.92 -3.71 4.55
CA MET A 64 -0.77 -2.35 4.04
C MET A 64 -1.13 -2.27 2.54
N GLN A 65 -0.66 -3.22 1.72
CA GLN A 65 -1.04 -3.32 0.31
C GLN A 65 -2.57 -3.47 0.12
N SER A 66 -3.20 -4.31 0.94
CA SER A 66 -4.67 -4.50 0.91
C SER A 66 -5.39 -3.21 1.27
N ALA A 67 -5.02 -2.57 2.39
CA ALA A 67 -5.64 -1.33 2.83
C ALA A 67 -5.48 -0.18 1.81
N LEU A 68 -4.32 -0.10 1.15
CA LEU A 68 -4.07 0.87 0.09
C LEU A 68 -4.94 0.60 -1.15
N THR A 69 -5.11 -0.66 -1.51
CA THR A 69 -5.99 -1.06 -2.62
C THR A 69 -7.45 -0.71 -2.31
N ASP A 70 -7.91 -1.01 -1.10
CA ASP A 70 -9.26 -0.67 -0.65
C ASP A 70 -9.48 0.86 -0.63
N ALA A 71 -8.49 1.62 -0.16
CA ALA A 71 -8.53 3.08 -0.19
C ALA A 71 -8.60 3.62 -1.62
N ALA A 72 -7.86 3.04 -2.57
CA ALA A 72 -7.90 3.43 -3.98
C ALA A 72 -9.29 3.20 -4.58
N ILE A 73 -9.88 2.04 -4.31
CA ILE A 73 -11.23 1.68 -4.77
C ILE A 73 -12.26 2.64 -4.17
N ALA A 74 -12.16 2.95 -2.88
CA ALA A 74 -13.04 3.90 -2.21
C ALA A 74 -12.92 5.31 -2.81
N ALA A 75 -11.70 5.77 -3.09
CA ALA A 75 -11.43 7.05 -3.73
C ALA A 75 -12.04 7.13 -5.13
N ALA A 76 -11.85 6.10 -5.96
CA ALA A 76 -12.43 6.03 -7.30
C ALA A 76 -13.96 6.06 -7.27
N ARG A 77 -14.58 5.33 -6.33
CA ARG A 77 -16.04 5.35 -6.13
C ARG A 77 -16.54 6.72 -5.70
N ALA A 78 -15.84 7.40 -4.78
CA ALA A 78 -16.18 8.76 -4.36
C ALA A 78 -16.15 9.73 -5.54
N GLN A 79 -15.10 9.66 -6.37
CA GLN A 79 -14.98 10.51 -7.56
C GLN A 79 -16.10 10.28 -8.58
N ALA A 80 -16.48 9.01 -8.83
CA ALA A 80 -17.61 8.68 -9.70
C ALA A 80 -18.92 9.30 -9.19
N ARG A 81 -19.21 9.16 -7.88
CA ARG A 81 -20.40 9.74 -7.25
C ARG A 81 -20.42 11.26 -7.34
N THR A 82 -19.28 11.94 -7.14
CA THR A 82 -19.17 13.39 -7.29
C THR A 82 -19.50 13.81 -8.72
N ARG A 83 -18.95 13.14 -9.74
CA ARG A 83 -19.24 13.43 -11.15
C ARG A 83 -20.71 13.22 -11.51
N GLU A 84 -21.32 12.15 -11.03
CA GLU A 84 -22.75 11.91 -11.24
C GLU A 84 -23.63 12.97 -10.55
N ALA A 85 -23.25 13.42 -9.35
CA ALA A 85 -23.96 14.48 -8.65
C ALA A 85 -23.86 15.80 -9.42
N GLU A 86 -22.66 16.16 -9.90
CA GLU A 86 -22.45 17.34 -10.75
C GLU A 86 -23.27 17.26 -12.06
N ALA A 87 -23.31 16.10 -12.71
CA ALA A 87 -24.10 15.89 -13.93
C ALA A 87 -25.61 16.03 -13.65
N ARG A 88 -26.11 15.43 -12.56
CA ARG A 88 -27.52 15.55 -12.15
C ARG A 88 -27.91 17.00 -11.86
N VAL A 89 -27.06 17.72 -11.12
CA VAL A 89 -27.25 19.15 -10.88
C VAL A 89 -27.28 19.87 -12.22
N ALA A 90 -26.29 19.69 -13.10
CA ALA A 90 -26.26 20.37 -14.41
C ALA A 90 -27.53 20.15 -15.25
N THR A 91 -28.16 18.98 -15.21
CA THR A 91 -29.43 18.70 -15.89
C THR A 91 -30.61 19.46 -15.27
N LEU A 92 -30.64 19.66 -13.95
CA LEU A 92 -31.72 20.39 -13.27
C LEU A 92 -31.73 21.89 -13.57
N TRP A 93 -30.57 22.46 -13.91
CA TRP A 93 -30.39 23.88 -14.18
C TRP A 93 -30.29 24.20 -15.69
N ARG A 94 -30.71 23.27 -16.55
CA ARG A 94 -30.75 23.41 -18.00
C ARG A 94 -32.19 23.43 -18.47
#